data_AF-K8P648-F1
#
_entry.id   AF-K8P648-F1
#
_cell.length_a   1.000
_cell.length_b   1.000
_cell.length_c   1.000
_cell.angle_alpha   90.00
_cell.angle_beta   90.00
_cell.angle_gamma   90.00
#
_symmetry.space_group_name_H-M   'P 1'
#
loop_
_entity.id
_entity.type
_entity.pdbx_description
1 polymer ?
#
loop_
_entity_poly.entity_id
_entity_poly.type
_entity_poly.pdbx_seq_one_letter_code
_entity_poly.pdbx_strand_id
1 'polypeptide(L)'
;MSYALFVDDVQVSRALPTQNDVWHYADDAGLVVDALIQDETGKPERVLEQGYSIRQADPDHADPDQAEAEEAKPLPGLEKPKRVA
;
A
#
# COMPACT_ATOMS: atom_id res chain seq x y z
N MET A 1 -6.48 8.19 -9.70
CA MET A 1 -5.00 8.27 -9.72
C MET A 1 -4.50 7.04 -8.98
N SER A 2 -3.67 6.22 -9.61
CA SER A 2 -3.15 4.98 -9.04
C SER A 2 -1.83 5.22 -8.31
N TYR A 3 -1.49 4.30 -7.42
CA TYR A 3 -0.27 4.30 -6.61
C TYR A 3 0.45 2.97 -6.76
N ALA A 4 1.77 3.01 -6.71
CA ALA A 4 2.58 1.80 -6.69
C ALA A 4 3.73 1.94 -5.71
N LEU A 5 4.31 0.80 -5.35
CA LEU A 5 5.51 0.70 -4.56
C LEU A 5 6.72 0.77 -5.51
N PHE A 6 7.67 1.61 -5.12
CA PHE A 6 8.93 1.82 -5.82
C PHE A 6 10.09 1.47 -4.90
N VAL A 7 11.15 0.90 -5.46
CA VAL A 7 12.46 0.75 -4.81
C VAL A 7 13.50 1.46 -5.68
N ASP A 8 14.25 2.41 -5.13
CA ASP A 8 15.26 3.17 -5.89
C ASP A 8 14.74 3.72 -7.25
N ASP A 9 13.54 4.31 -7.24
CA ASP A 9 12.84 4.83 -8.43
C ASP A 9 12.37 3.76 -9.46
N VAL A 10 12.49 2.47 -9.14
CA VAL A 10 11.97 1.36 -9.94
C VAL A 10 10.65 0.86 -9.38
N GLN A 11 9.60 0.83 -10.20
CA GLN A 11 8.31 0.27 -9.80
C GLN A 11 8.41 -1.24 -9.59
N VAL A 12 8.06 -1.71 -8.39
CA VAL A 12 8.14 -3.13 -8.00
C VAL A 12 6.78 -3.75 -7.68
N SER A 13 5.74 -2.95 -7.46
CA SER A 13 4.37 -3.45 -7.31
C SER A 13 3.50 -3.11 -8.52
N ARG A 14 2.38 -3.83 -8.65
CA ARG A 14 1.27 -3.41 -9.50
C ARG A 14 0.77 -2.03 -9.10
N ALA A 15 0.23 -1.28 -10.07
CA ALA A 15 -0.42 0.00 -9.80
C ALA A 15 -1.81 -0.26 -9.20
N LEU A 16 -1.98 0.12 -7.94
CA LEU A 16 -3.22 -0.04 -7.19
C LEU A 16 -4.02 1.27 -7.20
N PRO A 17 -5.35 1.21 -7.09
CA PRO A 17 -6.19 2.39 -7.20
C PRO A 17 -6.02 3.36 -6.02
N THR A 18 -5.64 2.87 -4.83
CA THR A 18 -5.44 3.70 -3.65
C THR A 18 -4.10 3.46 -2.99
N GLN A 19 -3.58 4.49 -2.30
CA GLN A 19 -2.36 4.37 -1.51
C GLN A 19 -2.51 3.34 -0.39
N ASN A 20 -3.71 3.21 0.19
CA ASN A 20 -3.99 2.26 1.26
C ASN A 20 -3.85 0.81 0.79
N ASP A 21 -4.23 0.51 -0.47
CA ASP A 21 -4.03 -0.81 -1.05
C ASP A 21 -2.53 -1.11 -1.22
N VAL A 22 -1.72 -0.12 -1.60
CA VAL A 22 -0.26 -0.29 -1.68
C VAL A 22 0.34 -0.51 -0.30
N TRP A 23 -0.17 0.17 0.72
CA TRP A 23 0.22 -0.08 2.11
C TRP A 23 -0.14 -1.49 2.57
N HIS A 24 -1.35 -1.97 2.27
CA HIS A 24 -1.74 -3.34 2.57
C HIS A 24 -0.87 -4.36 1.86
N TYR A 25 -0.56 -4.11 0.58
CA TYR A 25 0.35 -4.96 -0.19
C TYR A 25 1.76 -4.97 0.42
N ALA A 26 2.28 -3.82 0.83
CA ALA A 26 3.57 -3.72 1.48
C ALA A 26 3.58 -4.42 2.86
N ASP A 27 2.49 -4.30 3.63
CA ASP A 27 2.33 -4.94 4.94
C ASP A 27 2.30 -6.48 4.79
N ASP A 28 1.53 -6.99 3.82
CA ASP A 28 1.46 -8.42 3.48
C ASP A 28 2.80 -8.98 2.96
N ALA A 29 3.53 -8.16 2.20
CA ALA A 29 4.88 -8.48 1.72
C ALA A 29 5.97 -8.35 2.80
N GLY A 30 5.64 -7.87 4.01
CA GLY A 30 6.61 -7.64 5.08
C GLY A 30 7.56 -6.46 4.82
N LEU A 31 7.16 -5.54 3.95
CA LEU A 31 7.89 -4.31 3.60
C LEU A 31 7.49 -3.13 4.48
N VAL A 32 6.59 -3.33 5.44
CA VAL A 32 6.22 -2.33 6.46
C VAL A 32 6.98 -2.65 7.74
N VAL A 33 7.72 -1.66 8.23
CA VAL A 33 8.50 -1.74 9.45
C VAL A 33 7.95 -0.74 10.46
N ASP A 34 7.94 -1.13 11.73
CA ASP A 34 7.64 -0.21 12.82
C ASP A 34 8.85 0.71 13.03
N ALA A 35 8.74 1.95 12.57
CA ALA A 35 9.73 2.97 12.87
C ALA A 35 9.63 3.33 14.34
N LEU A 36 10.76 3.26 15.05
CA LEU A 36 10.91 3.86 16.37
C LEU A 36 11.02 5.40 16.26
N ILE A 37 10.20 6.01 15.41
CA ILE A 37 10.04 7.46 15.43
C ILE A 37 9.27 7.73 16.71
N GLN A 38 9.97 8.24 17.73
CA GLN A 38 9.33 8.89 18.87
C GLN A 38 8.69 10.18 18.37
N ASP A 39 7.58 10.06 17.67
CA ASP A 39 6.64 11.16 17.59
C ASP A 39 6.16 11.46 19.01
N GLU A 40 5.74 12.70 19.29
CA GLU A 40 5.42 13.18 20.64
C GLU A 40 4.28 12.38 21.32
N THR A 41 3.62 11.51 20.54
CA THR A 41 2.58 10.56 20.95
C THR A 41 3.10 9.17 21.37
N GLY A 42 4.40 8.86 21.19
CA GLY A 42 5.05 7.64 21.67
C GLY A 42 4.62 6.34 20.99
N LYS A 43 3.99 6.43 19.80
CA LYS A 43 3.57 5.25 19.04
C LYS A 43 4.57 4.95 17.92
N PRO A 44 4.94 3.68 17.69
CA PRO A 44 5.72 3.32 16.51
C PRO A 44 4.91 3.66 15.27
N GLU A 45 5.48 4.48 14.39
CA GLU A 45 4.89 4.79 13.10
C GLU A 45 5.20 3.63 12.15
N ARG A 46 4.19 3.04 11.52
CA ARG A 46 4.40 2.04 10.48
C ARG A 46 4.88 2.75 9.22
N VAL A 47 6.14 2.52 8.85
CA VAL A 47 6.79 3.08 7.67
C VAL A 47 7.21 1.97 6.73
N LEU A 48 7.54 2.31 5.49
CA LEU A 48 8.10 1.33 4.55
C LEU A 48 9.57 1.05 4.91
N GLU A 49 10.03 -0.15 4.55
CA GLU A 49 11.42 -0.58 4.64
C GLU A 49 12.33 0.38 3.84
N GLN A 50 13.61 0.47 4.24
CA GLN A 50 14.52 1.46 3.66
C GLN A 50 14.73 1.23 2.16
N GLY A 51 14.55 2.27 1.37
CA GLY A 51 14.62 2.20 -0.09
C GLY A 51 13.26 2.01 -0.76
N TYR A 52 12.23 1.61 -0.01
CA TYR A 52 10.86 1.52 -0.52
C TYR A 52 10.10 2.84 -0.35
N SER A 53 9.29 3.18 -1.34
CA SER A 53 8.46 4.39 -1.35
C SER A 53 7.17 4.16 -2.11
N ILE A 54 6.05 4.63 -1.58
CA ILE A 54 4.79 4.65 -2.33
C ILE A 54 4.68 5.98 -3.07
N ARG A 55 4.53 5.91 -4.39
CA ARG A 55 4.36 7.10 -5.25
C ARG A 55 3.18 6.89 -6.19
N GLN A 56 2.70 7.98 -6.77
CA GLN A 56 1.71 7.90 -7.84
C GLN A 56 2.33 7.15 -9.02
N ALA A 57 1.61 6.14 -9.51
CA ALA A 57 2.04 5.41 -10.70
C ALA A 57 1.74 6.29 -11.92
N ASP A 58 2.72 6.46 -12.80
CA ASP A 58 2.50 7.17 -14.05
C ASP A 58 1.50 6.40 -14.92
N PRO A 59 0.44 7.05 -15.44
CA PRO A 59 -0.54 6.41 -16.30
C PRO A 59 0.07 5.93 -17.63
N ASP A 60 1.22 6.46 -18.04
CA ASP A 60 2.00 5.96 -19.20
C ASP A 60 2.73 4.64 -18.92
N HIS A 61 2.95 4.29 -17.65
CA HIS A 61 3.54 3.02 -17.22
C HIS A 61 2.49 2.00 -16.75
N ALA A 62 1.23 2.43 -16.62
CA ALA A 62 0.12 1.51 -16.41
C ALA A 62 -0.05 0.71 -17.71
N ASP A 63 0.38 -0.55 -17.68
CA ASP A 63 0.07 -1.49 -18.73
C ASP A 63 -1.44 -1.39 -19.02
N PRO A 64 -1.85 -1.12 -20.27
CA PRO A 64 -3.26 -0.86 -20.60
C PRO A 64 -4.20 -2.00 -20.17
N ASP A 65 -3.67 -3.21 -19.98
CA ASP A 65 -4.41 -4.37 -19.46
C ASP A 65 -4.75 -4.27 -17.96
N GLN A 66 -4.02 -3.47 -17.18
CA GLN A 66 -4.23 -3.35 -15.73
C GLN A 66 -5.21 -2.23 -15.35
N ALA A 67 -5.37 -1.21 -16.20
CA ALA A 67 -6.25 -0.08 -15.93
C ALA A 67 -7.75 -0.45 -16.02
N GLU A 68 -8.10 -1.51 -16.76
CA GLU A 68 -9.49 -1.92 -16.99
C GLU A 68 -9.99 -3.02 -16.03
N ALA A 69 -9.12 -3.58 -15.17
CA ALA A 69 -9.44 -4.77 -14.38
C ALA A 69 -10.10 -4.52 -13.01
N GLU A 70 -10.10 -3.28 -12.47
CA GLU A 70 -10.53 -3.03 -11.09
C GLU A 70 -11.55 -1.89 -10.89
N GLU A 71 -12.29 -1.46 -11.92
CA GLU A 71 -13.46 -0.57 -11.71
C GLU A 71 -14.67 -1.29 -11.08
N ALA A 72 -14.63 -2.61 -10.85
CA ALA A 72 -15.83 -3.33 -10.42
C ALA A 72 -15.60 -4.53 -9.49
N LYS A 73 -14.97 -4.36 -8.32
CA LYS A 73 -15.17 -5.32 -7.21
C LYS A 73 -15.16 -4.61 -5.84
N PRO A 74 -16.32 -4.44 -5.16
CA PRO A 74 -16.29 -4.15 -3.74
C PRO A 74 -15.68 -5.37 -3.04
N LEU A 75 -14.54 -5.21 -2.38
CA LEU A 75 -13.99 -6.25 -1.51
C LEU A 75 -15.05 -6.61 -0.45
N PRO A 76 -15.56 -7.85 -0.41
CA PRO A 76 -16.53 -8.24 0.60
C PRO A 76 -15.78 -8.59 1.89
N GLY A 77 -16.19 -7.97 2.99
CA GLY A 77 -16.04 -8.53 4.34
C GLY A 77 -14.66 -8.50 4.97
N LEU A 78 -14.24 -7.35 5.50
CA LEU A 78 -13.48 -7.34 6.76
C LEU A 78 -14.48 -7.24 7.92
N GLU A 79 -15.12 -8.36 8.25
CA GLU A 79 -15.83 -8.50 9.52
C GLU A 79 -14.80 -8.32 10.65
N LYS A 80 -14.92 -7.21 11.36
CA LYS A 80 -14.16 -6.92 12.58
C LYS A 80 -14.38 -8.08 13.57
N PRO A 81 -13.33 -8.63 14.22
CA PRO A 81 -13.53 -9.72 15.16
C PRO A 81 -14.43 -9.27 16.32
N LYS A 82 -15.47 -10.07 16.58
CA LYS A 82 -16.38 -9.94 17.73
C LYS A 82 -15.56 -9.76 19.02
N ARG A 83 -15.69 -8.59 19.67
CA ARG A 83 -15.34 -8.46 21.09
C ARG A 83 -16.45 -9.12 21.90
N VAL A 84 -16.11 -10.22 22.56
CA VAL A 84 -16.93 -10.85 23.59
C VAL A 84 -16.92 -9.97 24.84
N ALA A 85 -18.10 -9.71 25.41
CA ALA A 85 -18.32 -9.34 26.81
C ALA A 85 -19.77 -9.66 27.16
#